data_AF-A0A1H1QIT0-F1
#
_entry.id   AF-A0A1H1QIT0-F1
#
_cell.length_a   1.000
_cell.length_b   1.000
_cell.length_c   1.000
_cell.angle_alpha   90.00
_cell.angle_beta   90.00
_cell.angle_gamma   90.00
#
_symmetry.space_group_name_H-M   'P 1'
#
loop_
_entity.id
_entity.type
_entity.pdbx_description
1 polymer ?
#
loop_
_entity_poly.entity_id
_entity_poly.type
_entity_poly.pdbx_seq_one_letter_code
_entity_poly.pdbx_strand_id
1 'polypeptide(L)'
;MSENKTGKYFKYAIGEIILVVIGILIALQINNWNENKKQREFELKMLTEIQSALESDIDYFHRLEIRLQKLDSSANKFIRLVHEKATFNDTLYKNGRSRWYYLRTGINLQFNPGPYEALKSSGIDKVSNNNLRNSLVDFYDFRFPTYIAFINYYDKGYDKDVATLTSFLGKPYTESVNGEIKVYSKFPENLLEQTEFLLLLTRLKSRASNSINIIDKSIELMVELKDEINAEITK
;
A
#
# COMPACT_ATOMS: atom_id res chain seq x y z
N MET A 1 -32.82 82.26 6.76
CA MET A 1 -33.32 80.87 6.81
C MET A 1 -32.41 79.99 5.97
N SER A 2 -31.46 79.22 6.54
CA SER A 2 -30.85 78.05 5.85
C SER A 2 -29.65 77.37 6.53
N GLU A 3 -29.09 77.84 7.65
CA GLU A 3 -27.75 77.36 8.05
C GLU A 3 -27.65 76.00 8.78
N ASN A 4 -28.74 75.37 9.19
CA ASN A 4 -28.70 74.11 9.97
C ASN A 4 -29.34 72.89 9.31
N LYS A 5 -29.76 72.98 8.04
CA LYS A 5 -30.42 71.87 7.34
C LYS A 5 -29.42 70.95 6.63
N THR A 6 -28.37 71.49 6.02
CA THR A 6 -27.40 70.72 5.22
C THR A 6 -26.61 69.68 6.03
N GLY A 7 -26.16 70.04 7.25
CA GLY A 7 -25.47 69.10 8.14
C GLY A 7 -26.36 67.98 8.68
N LYS A 8 -27.68 68.23 8.78
CA LYS A 8 -28.66 67.22 9.20
C LYS A 8 -28.84 66.16 8.11
N TYR A 9 -29.04 66.57 6.86
CA TYR A 9 -29.12 65.64 5.72
C TYR A 9 -27.80 64.86 5.50
N PHE A 10 -26.65 65.50 5.70
CA PHE A 10 -25.35 64.85 5.58
C PHE A 10 -25.13 63.73 6.62
N LYS A 11 -25.53 63.95 7.88
CA LYS A 11 -25.46 62.92 8.93
C LYS A 11 -26.37 61.72 8.63
N TYR A 12 -27.56 61.96 8.09
CA TYR A 12 -28.47 60.87 7.70
C TYR A 12 -27.93 60.08 6.50
N ALA A 13 -27.38 60.75 5.48
CA ALA A 13 -26.78 60.09 4.33
C ALA A 13 -25.55 59.23 4.70
N ILE A 14 -24.72 59.70 5.63
CA ILE A 14 -23.59 58.90 6.16
C ILE A 14 -24.11 57.69 6.94
N GLY A 15 -25.14 57.85 7.76
CA GLY A 15 -25.75 56.75 8.50
C GLY A 15 -26.30 55.66 7.57
N GLU A 16 -26.93 56.06 6.45
CA GLU A 16 -27.44 55.15 5.43
C GLU A 16 -26.31 54.40 4.71
N ILE A 17 -25.23 55.09 4.32
CA ILE A 17 -24.04 54.45 3.72
C ILE A 17 -23.43 53.44 4.70
N ILE A 18 -23.27 53.80 5.98
CA ILE A 18 -22.73 52.88 7.00
C ILE A 18 -23.61 51.64 7.16
N LEU A 19 -24.94 51.81 7.19
CA LEU A 19 -25.88 50.69 7.26
C LEU A 19 -25.79 49.77 6.03
N VAL A 20 -25.71 50.34 4.83
CA VAL A 20 -25.54 49.57 3.59
C VAL A 20 -24.21 48.81 3.60
N VAL A 21 -23.11 49.45 4.02
CA VAL A 21 -21.79 48.82 4.11
C VAL A 21 -21.81 47.67 5.12
N ILE A 22 -22.41 47.85 6.31
CA ILE A 22 -22.57 46.76 7.28
C ILE A 22 -23.38 45.60 6.68
N GLY A 23 -24.46 45.90 5.96
CA GLY A 23 -25.26 44.89 5.27
C GLY A 23 -24.45 44.08 4.26
N ILE A 24 -23.63 44.74 3.44
CA ILE A 24 -22.74 44.09 2.47
C ILE A 24 -21.68 43.23 3.18
N LEU A 25 -21.06 43.75 4.24
CA LEU A 25 -20.04 43.02 4.99
C LEU A 25 -20.62 41.76 5.65
N ILE A 26 -21.81 41.84 6.24
CA ILE A 26 -22.50 40.67 6.81
C ILE A 26 -22.82 39.65 5.71
N ALA A 27 -23.34 40.10 4.56
CA ALA A 27 -23.63 39.20 3.44
C ALA A 27 -22.36 38.48 2.93
N LEU A 28 -21.24 39.20 2.79
CA LEU A 28 -19.95 38.63 2.41
C LEU A 28 -19.44 37.63 3.47
N GLN A 29 -19.58 37.95 4.76
CA GLN A 29 -19.17 37.04 5.84
C GLN A 29 -19.97 35.73 5.83
N ILE A 30 -21.30 35.81 5.62
CA ILE A 30 -22.15 34.61 5.52
C ILE A 30 -21.75 33.77 4.31
N ASN A 31 -21.46 34.40 3.17
CA ASN A 31 -21.01 33.70 1.97
C ASN A 31 -19.67 32.99 2.20
N ASN A 32 -18.68 33.68 2.75
CA ASN A 32 -17.36 33.12 3.07
C ASN A 32 -17.47 31.97 4.09
N TRP A 33 -18.33 32.08 5.09
CA TRP A 33 -18.56 31.00 6.05
C TRP A 33 -19.16 29.74 5.38
N ASN A 34 -20.14 29.91 4.49
CA ASN A 34 -20.72 28.80 3.73
C ASN A 34 -19.71 28.16 2.77
N GLU A 35 -18.85 28.94 2.13
CA GLU A 35 -17.75 28.45 1.29
C GLU A 35 -16.73 27.64 2.11
N ASN A 36 -16.28 28.18 3.24
CA ASN A 36 -15.37 27.48 4.15
C ASN A 36 -15.97 26.15 4.66
N LYS A 37 -17.27 26.15 4.99
CA LYS A 37 -17.98 24.93 5.39
C LYS A 37 -17.95 23.87 4.28
N LYS A 38 -18.30 24.25 3.04
CA LYS A 38 -18.27 23.33 1.89
C LYS A 38 -16.86 22.81 1.59
N GLN A 39 -15.85 23.67 1.73
CA GLN A 39 -14.46 23.27 1.56
C GLN A 39 -14.03 22.25 2.62
N ARG A 40 -14.40 22.46 3.88
CA ARG A 40 -14.12 21.51 4.97
C ARG A 40 -14.86 20.19 4.78
N GLU A 41 -16.13 20.22 4.36
CA GLU A 41 -16.89 18.99 4.05
C GLU A 41 -16.23 18.18 2.93
N PHE A 42 -15.74 18.85 1.88
CA PHE A 42 -14.99 18.20 0.80
C PHE A 42 -13.67 17.61 1.30
N GLU A 43 -12.88 18.38 2.05
CA GLU A 43 -11.63 17.92 2.64
C GLU A 43 -11.83 16.66 3.49
N LEU A 44 -12.77 16.70 4.43
CA LEU A 44 -13.07 15.56 5.31
C LEU A 44 -13.50 14.33 4.51
N LYS A 45 -14.33 14.51 3.48
CA LYS A 45 -14.74 13.42 2.60
C LYS A 45 -13.52 12.77 1.92
N MET A 46 -12.67 13.57 1.29
CA MET A 46 -11.50 13.05 0.59
C MET A 46 -10.50 12.38 1.53
N LEU A 47 -10.23 13.00 2.69
CA LEU A 47 -9.35 12.43 3.71
C LEU A 47 -9.89 11.10 4.25
N THR A 48 -11.20 10.99 4.46
CA THR A 48 -11.84 9.74 4.89
C THR A 48 -11.71 8.64 3.83
N GLU A 49 -11.88 8.98 2.55
CA GLU A 49 -11.69 8.01 1.46
C GLU A 49 -10.23 7.52 1.36
N ILE A 50 -9.26 8.43 1.52
CA ILE A 50 -7.83 8.08 1.57
C ILE A 50 -7.53 7.20 2.79
N GLN A 51 -8.04 7.55 3.96
CA GLN A 51 -7.89 6.74 5.17
C GLN A 51 -8.38 5.31 4.97
N SER A 52 -9.59 5.14 4.41
CA SER A 52 -10.19 3.82 4.18
C SER A 52 -9.38 2.99 3.17
N ALA A 53 -8.81 3.64 2.14
CA ALA A 53 -7.90 3.00 1.21
C ALA A 53 -6.60 2.56 1.90
N LEU A 54 -5.99 3.41 2.72
CA LEU A 54 -4.79 3.07 3.49
C LEU A 54 -5.03 1.88 4.43
N GLU A 55 -6.17 1.82 5.11
CA GLU A 55 -6.51 0.68 5.98
C GLU A 55 -6.59 -0.63 5.20
N SER A 56 -7.24 -0.60 4.04
CA SER A 56 -7.34 -1.77 3.15
C SER A 56 -5.98 -2.20 2.60
N ASP A 57 -5.14 -1.22 2.25
CA ASP A 57 -3.80 -1.46 1.74
C ASP A 57 -2.88 -2.02 2.85
N ILE A 58 -2.90 -1.49 4.07
CA ILE A 58 -2.16 -2.02 5.23
C ILE A 58 -2.50 -3.50 5.47
N ASP A 59 -3.80 -3.85 5.49
CA ASP A 59 -4.25 -5.22 5.67
C ASP A 59 -3.76 -6.14 4.55
N TYR A 60 -3.74 -5.65 3.31
CA TYR A 60 -3.19 -6.37 2.18
C TYR A 60 -1.66 -6.57 2.29
N PHE A 61 -0.92 -5.56 2.73
CA PHE A 61 0.53 -5.63 2.94
C PHE A 61 0.88 -6.64 4.04
N HIS A 62 0.15 -6.69 5.15
CA HIS A 62 0.34 -7.73 6.17
C HIS A 62 0.10 -9.15 5.63
N ARG A 63 -0.91 -9.36 4.78
CA ARG A 63 -1.10 -10.67 4.13
C ARG A 63 0.07 -11.03 3.22
N LEU A 64 0.64 -10.05 2.52
CA LEU A 64 1.81 -10.25 1.68
C LEU A 64 3.06 -10.57 2.52
N GLU A 65 3.28 -9.86 3.62
CA GLU A 65 4.33 -10.12 4.61
C GLU A 65 4.29 -11.58 5.09
N ILE A 66 3.12 -12.07 5.51
CA ILE A 66 2.92 -13.47 5.95
C ILE A 66 3.31 -14.47 4.84
N ARG A 67 3.00 -14.18 3.58
CA ARG A 67 3.38 -15.04 2.45
C ARG A 67 4.90 -15.05 2.25
N LEU A 68 5.55 -13.91 2.40
CA LEU A 68 7.01 -13.79 2.30
C LEU A 68 7.73 -14.47 3.47
N GLN A 69 7.20 -14.38 4.69
CA GLN A 69 7.71 -15.12 5.85
C GLN A 69 7.62 -16.65 5.63
N LYS A 70 6.56 -17.13 4.95
CA LYS A 70 6.46 -18.55 4.55
C LYS A 70 7.49 -18.95 3.50
N LEU A 71 7.80 -18.06 2.55
CA LEU A 71 8.88 -18.26 1.58
C LEU A 71 10.23 -18.33 2.30
N ASP A 72 10.55 -17.35 3.14
CA ASP A 72 11.81 -17.29 3.90
C ASP A 72 12.01 -18.52 4.78
N SER A 73 11.01 -18.86 5.60
CA SER A 73 11.07 -20.03 6.49
C SER A 73 11.18 -21.35 5.71
N SER A 74 10.55 -21.44 4.54
CA SER A 74 10.67 -22.62 3.68
C SER A 74 12.06 -22.73 3.08
N ALA A 75 12.62 -21.64 2.53
CA ALA A 75 13.98 -21.60 2.03
C ALA A 75 14.99 -21.98 3.12
N ASN A 76 14.85 -21.40 4.31
CA ASN A 76 15.67 -21.73 5.48
C ASN A 76 15.57 -23.21 5.88
N LYS A 77 14.37 -23.79 5.86
CA LYS A 77 14.20 -25.21 6.17
C LYS A 77 14.93 -26.08 5.15
N PHE A 78 14.86 -25.79 3.86
CA PHE A 78 15.57 -26.56 2.84
C PHE A 78 17.08 -26.37 2.92
N ILE A 79 17.57 -25.14 3.15
CA ILE A 79 19.01 -24.88 3.38
C ILE A 79 19.54 -25.72 4.56
N ARG A 80 18.76 -25.81 5.65
CA ARG A 80 19.11 -26.65 6.79
C ARG A 80 19.17 -28.13 6.41
N LEU A 81 18.22 -28.63 5.62
CA LEU A 81 18.23 -30.03 5.16
C LEU A 81 19.44 -30.33 4.26
N VAL A 82 19.83 -29.38 3.40
CA VAL A 82 21.07 -29.47 2.59
C VAL A 82 22.30 -29.57 3.52
N HIS A 83 22.40 -28.68 4.51
CA HIS A 83 23.51 -28.67 5.47
C HIS A 83 23.59 -29.98 6.29
N GLU A 84 22.44 -30.49 6.75
CA GLU A 84 22.34 -31.73 7.52
C GLU A 84 22.56 -32.99 6.66
N LYS A 85 22.68 -32.87 5.33
CA LYS A 85 22.73 -33.99 4.37
C LYS A 85 21.58 -34.98 4.61
N ALA A 86 20.39 -34.43 4.89
CA ALA A 86 19.22 -35.24 5.21
C ALA A 86 18.78 -36.09 4.02
N THR A 87 18.14 -37.22 4.29
CA THR A 87 17.50 -38.02 3.23
C THR A 87 16.26 -37.31 2.71
N PHE A 88 16.08 -37.38 1.39
CA PHE A 88 14.94 -36.78 0.72
C PHE A 88 13.63 -37.50 1.11
N ASN A 89 12.60 -36.76 1.54
CA ASN A 89 11.29 -37.31 1.88
C ASN A 89 10.15 -36.56 1.15
N ASP A 90 9.38 -37.29 0.35
CA ASP A 90 8.26 -36.79 -0.48
C ASP A 90 7.18 -36.03 0.31
N THR A 91 7.01 -36.28 1.61
CA THR A 91 5.99 -35.60 2.44
C THR A 91 6.20 -34.09 2.55
N LEU A 92 7.42 -33.57 2.33
CA LEU A 92 7.72 -32.14 2.32
C LEU A 92 7.16 -31.39 1.09
N TYR A 93 6.62 -32.13 0.12
CA TYR A 93 6.26 -31.65 -1.21
C TYR A 93 4.78 -31.88 -1.56
N LYS A 94 4.04 -32.66 -0.76
CA LYS A 94 2.64 -32.98 -1.04
C LYS A 94 1.73 -31.83 -0.61
N ASN A 95 0.96 -31.31 -1.58
CA ASN A 95 -0.16 -30.36 -1.45
C ASN A 95 0.21 -28.86 -1.54
N GLY A 96 -0.79 -28.02 -1.89
CA GLY A 96 -0.66 -26.57 -2.12
C GLY A 96 -0.39 -25.72 -0.86
N ARG A 97 -0.05 -26.34 0.27
CA ARG A 97 0.42 -25.69 1.51
C ARG A 97 1.75 -26.25 2.00
N SER A 98 2.43 -27.02 1.16
CA SER A 98 3.76 -27.58 1.45
C SER A 98 4.83 -26.48 1.42
N ARG A 99 5.97 -26.75 2.05
CA ARG A 99 7.13 -25.82 2.00
C ARG A 99 7.63 -25.64 0.57
N TRP A 100 7.55 -26.68 -0.25
CA TRP A 100 7.87 -26.59 -1.67
C TRP A 100 6.99 -25.59 -2.41
N TYR A 101 5.68 -25.62 -2.15
CA TYR A 101 4.75 -24.66 -2.74
C TYR A 101 5.14 -23.22 -2.38
N TYR A 102 5.51 -22.98 -1.12
CA TYR A 102 5.92 -21.63 -0.67
C TYR A 102 7.20 -21.12 -1.32
N LEU A 103 8.09 -21.99 -1.84
CA LEU A 103 9.24 -21.55 -2.63
C LEU A 103 8.85 -20.84 -3.94
N ARG A 104 7.62 -21.08 -4.44
CA ARG A 104 7.05 -20.44 -5.63
C ARG A 104 6.27 -19.17 -5.31
N THR A 105 6.41 -18.62 -4.11
CA THR A 105 5.69 -17.39 -3.74
C THR A 105 6.22 -16.22 -4.58
N GLY A 106 5.41 -15.73 -5.51
CA GLY A 106 5.67 -14.47 -6.23
C GLY A 106 5.07 -13.26 -5.52
N ILE A 107 5.56 -12.07 -5.88
CA ILE A 107 5.11 -10.80 -5.32
C ILE A 107 4.35 -10.03 -6.39
N ASN A 108 3.03 -9.91 -6.21
CA ASN A 108 2.22 -9.03 -7.04
C ASN A 108 1.75 -7.90 -6.16
N LEU A 109 2.53 -6.81 -6.08
CA LEU A 109 2.29 -5.69 -5.20
C LEU A 109 1.24 -4.73 -5.80
N GLN A 110 0.18 -4.46 -5.05
CA GLN A 110 -0.90 -3.55 -5.44
C GLN A 110 -1.23 -2.61 -4.28
N PHE A 111 -1.74 -1.44 -4.60
CA PHE A 111 -2.25 -0.45 -3.65
C PHE A 111 -3.32 0.41 -4.34
N ASN A 112 -4.09 1.17 -3.57
CA ASN A 112 -5.17 2.00 -4.10
C ASN A 112 -4.82 3.50 -4.04
N PRO A 113 -4.22 4.07 -5.11
CA PRO A 113 -3.99 5.52 -5.19
C PRO A 113 -5.25 6.33 -5.53
N GLY A 114 -6.37 5.68 -5.86
CA GLY A 114 -7.55 6.32 -6.44
C GLY A 114 -8.07 7.55 -5.67
N PRO A 115 -8.31 7.46 -4.35
CA PRO A 115 -8.75 8.60 -3.56
C PRO A 115 -7.76 9.78 -3.55
N TYR A 116 -6.45 9.48 -3.48
CA TYR A 116 -5.41 10.51 -3.54
C TYR A 116 -5.36 11.19 -4.92
N GLU A 117 -5.41 10.41 -6.00
CA GLU A 117 -5.42 10.96 -7.37
C GLU A 117 -6.67 11.81 -7.63
N ALA A 118 -7.82 11.41 -7.10
CA ALA A 118 -9.05 12.20 -7.16
C ALA A 118 -8.92 13.52 -6.39
N LEU A 119 -8.31 13.50 -5.20
CA LEU A 119 -8.03 14.71 -4.41
C LEU A 119 -7.07 15.63 -5.17
N LYS A 120 -5.96 15.08 -5.67
CA LYS A 120 -4.93 15.80 -6.43
C LYS A 120 -5.52 16.46 -7.68
N SER A 121 -6.33 15.73 -8.44
CA SER A 121 -7.02 16.24 -9.64
C SER A 121 -8.06 17.31 -9.30
N SER A 122 -8.69 17.21 -8.14
CA SER A 122 -9.70 18.17 -7.67
C SER A 122 -9.12 19.43 -7.02
N GLY A 123 -7.80 19.48 -6.81
CA GLY A 123 -7.10 20.55 -6.11
C GLY A 123 -6.60 20.09 -4.73
N ILE A 124 -5.34 19.66 -4.69
CA ILE A 124 -4.66 19.25 -3.44
C ILE A 124 -4.56 20.40 -2.42
N ASP A 125 -4.66 21.64 -2.89
CA ASP A 125 -4.70 22.85 -2.08
C ASP A 125 -5.93 22.97 -1.19
N LYS A 126 -6.96 22.15 -1.45
CA LYS A 126 -8.17 22.05 -0.62
C LYS A 126 -7.92 21.39 0.73
N VAL A 127 -6.81 20.66 0.91
CA VAL A 127 -6.37 20.16 2.22
C VAL A 127 -5.82 21.33 3.02
N SER A 128 -6.56 21.80 4.00
CA SER A 128 -6.27 23.01 4.78
C SER A 128 -4.93 22.94 5.53
N ASN A 129 -4.55 21.74 5.99
CA ASN A 129 -3.30 21.51 6.68
C ASN A 129 -2.14 21.30 5.70
N ASN A 130 -1.26 22.31 5.57
CA ASN A 130 -0.09 22.26 4.69
C ASN A 130 0.88 21.12 5.00
N ASN A 131 1.04 20.73 6.27
CA ASN A 131 1.93 19.63 6.63
C ASN A 131 1.37 18.30 6.12
N LEU A 132 0.10 18.01 6.43
CA LEU A 132 -0.58 16.80 5.93
C LEU A 132 -0.59 16.77 4.40
N ARG A 133 -0.83 17.92 3.75
CA ARG A 133 -0.78 18.05 2.30
C ARG A 133 0.57 17.62 1.73
N ASN A 134 1.67 18.07 2.35
CA ASN A 134 3.01 17.70 1.95
C ASN A 134 3.28 16.21 2.21
N SER A 135 2.82 15.65 3.35
CA SER A 135 2.94 14.23 3.66
C SER A 135 2.21 13.35 2.63
N LEU A 136 1.00 13.73 2.22
CA LEU A 136 0.23 13.05 1.17
C LEU A 136 1.01 13.00 -0.14
N VAL A 137 1.56 14.16 -0.56
CA VAL A 137 2.35 14.25 -1.80
C VAL A 137 3.64 13.42 -1.69
N ASP A 138 4.40 13.56 -0.61
CA ASP A 138 5.65 12.82 -0.40
C ASP A 138 5.43 11.30 -0.38
N PHE A 139 4.36 10.84 0.29
CA PHE A 139 4.01 9.42 0.32
C PHE A 139 3.66 8.89 -1.07
N TYR A 140 2.64 9.46 -1.72
CA TYR A 140 2.08 8.90 -2.95
C TYR A 140 2.94 9.16 -4.19
N ASP A 141 3.62 10.30 -4.27
CA ASP A 141 4.39 10.68 -5.47
C ASP A 141 5.86 10.29 -5.39
N PHE A 142 6.42 10.00 -4.20
CA PHE A 142 7.85 9.79 -4.04
C PHE A 142 8.23 8.52 -3.27
N ARG A 143 7.91 8.46 -1.97
CA ARG A 143 8.41 7.39 -1.09
C ARG A 143 7.83 6.03 -1.44
N PHE A 144 6.51 5.96 -1.61
CA PHE A 144 5.83 4.71 -1.84
C PHE A 144 6.13 4.11 -3.24
N PRO A 145 6.13 4.89 -4.34
CA PRO A 145 6.61 4.41 -5.64
C PRO A 145 8.06 3.88 -5.60
N THR A 146 8.93 4.52 -4.82
CA THR A 146 10.32 4.07 -4.62
C THR A 146 10.36 2.68 -3.97
N TYR A 147 9.54 2.42 -2.96
CA TYR A 147 9.46 1.12 -2.31
C TYR A 147 8.90 0.03 -3.24
N ILE A 148 7.89 0.37 -4.04
CA ILE A 148 7.36 -0.52 -5.08
C ILE A 148 8.46 -0.88 -6.09
N ALA A 149 9.28 0.08 -6.51
CA ALA A 149 10.39 -0.17 -7.42
C ALA A 149 11.44 -1.12 -6.82
N PHE A 150 11.77 -1.00 -5.52
CA PHE A 150 12.67 -1.93 -4.85
C PHE A 150 12.11 -3.35 -4.78
N ILE A 151 10.82 -3.51 -4.46
CA ILE A 151 10.18 -4.83 -4.44
C ILE A 151 10.20 -5.47 -5.83
N ASN A 152 9.85 -4.70 -6.87
CA ASN A 152 9.91 -5.17 -8.25
C ASN A 152 11.34 -5.56 -8.67
N TYR A 153 12.35 -4.82 -8.21
CA TYR A 153 13.75 -5.16 -8.43
C TYR A 153 14.11 -6.51 -7.81
N TYR A 154 13.71 -6.76 -6.56
CA TYR A 154 13.97 -8.04 -5.88
C TYR A 154 13.19 -9.21 -6.50
N ASP A 155 11.98 -8.98 -7.01
CA ASP A 155 11.14 -10.03 -7.61
C ASP A 155 11.41 -10.27 -9.10
N LYS A 156 12.25 -9.46 -9.76
CA LYS A 156 12.55 -9.55 -11.21
C LYS A 156 12.99 -10.95 -11.69
N GLY A 157 13.62 -11.74 -10.82
CA GLY A 157 14.07 -13.10 -11.11
C GLY A 157 13.01 -14.20 -10.96
N TYR A 158 11.80 -13.86 -10.52
CA TYR A 158 10.77 -14.82 -10.11
C TYR A 158 10.48 -15.90 -11.15
N ASP A 159 10.19 -15.53 -12.39
CA ASP A 159 9.83 -16.51 -13.43
C ASP A 159 10.97 -17.50 -13.70
N LYS A 160 12.21 -17.01 -13.69
CA LYS A 160 13.40 -17.85 -13.84
C LYS A 160 13.57 -18.79 -12.64
N ASP A 161 13.42 -18.27 -11.42
CA ASP A 161 13.53 -19.08 -10.21
C ASP A 161 12.42 -20.14 -10.14
N VAL A 162 11.20 -19.84 -10.57
CA VAL A 162 10.10 -20.82 -10.69
C VAL A 162 10.40 -21.87 -11.75
N ALA A 163 10.95 -21.47 -12.90
CA ALA A 163 11.36 -22.40 -13.95
C ALA A 163 12.45 -23.37 -13.43
N THR A 164 13.49 -22.85 -12.77
CA THR A 164 14.54 -23.64 -12.14
C THR A 164 13.99 -24.55 -11.04
N LEU A 165 13.06 -24.06 -10.20
CA LEU A 165 12.43 -24.90 -9.19
C LEU A 165 11.67 -26.07 -9.84
N THR A 166 10.98 -25.80 -10.94
CA THR A 166 10.19 -26.79 -11.68
C THR A 166 11.09 -27.80 -12.41
N SER A 167 12.28 -27.41 -12.87
CA SER A 167 13.20 -28.33 -13.58
C SER A 167 13.76 -29.43 -12.69
N PHE A 168 13.72 -29.28 -11.35
CA PHE A 168 14.08 -30.34 -10.42
C PHE A 168 13.01 -31.45 -10.30
N LEU A 169 11.80 -31.25 -10.82
CA LEU A 169 10.79 -32.30 -10.86
C LEU A 169 11.15 -33.31 -11.96
N GLY A 170 11.18 -34.59 -11.60
CA GLY A 170 11.32 -35.68 -12.56
C GLY A 170 10.13 -35.78 -13.51
N LYS A 171 10.31 -36.56 -14.59
CA LYS A 171 9.29 -36.75 -15.63
C LYS A 171 7.95 -37.15 -15.01
N PRO A 172 6.85 -36.49 -15.37
CA PRO A 172 5.54 -36.85 -14.85
C PRO A 172 5.16 -38.26 -15.30
N TYR A 173 4.56 -39.03 -14.39
CA TYR A 173 3.99 -40.34 -14.67
C TYR A 173 2.56 -40.41 -14.10
N THR A 174 1.74 -41.30 -14.65
CA THR A 174 0.35 -41.49 -14.21
C THR A 174 0.19 -42.79 -13.45
N GLU A 175 -0.62 -42.78 -12.40
CA GLU A 175 -0.99 -43.98 -11.64
C GLU A 175 -2.48 -43.94 -11.32
N SER A 176 -3.15 -45.10 -11.40
CA SER A 176 -4.56 -45.23 -11.04
C SER A 176 -4.67 -45.48 -9.54
N VAL A 177 -5.26 -44.53 -8.81
CA VAL A 177 -5.46 -44.63 -7.36
C VAL A 177 -6.94 -44.50 -7.06
N ASN A 178 -7.55 -45.57 -6.55
CA ASN A 178 -8.99 -45.65 -6.27
C ASN A 178 -9.89 -45.35 -7.50
N GLY A 179 -9.44 -45.74 -8.70
CA GLY A 179 -10.20 -45.52 -9.95
C GLY A 179 -10.00 -44.14 -10.59
N GLU A 180 -9.21 -43.26 -9.98
CA GLU A 180 -8.84 -41.96 -10.56
C GLU A 180 -7.41 -42.01 -11.11
N ILE A 181 -7.21 -41.46 -12.31
CA ILE A 181 -5.87 -41.25 -12.88
C ILE A 181 -5.24 -40.05 -12.17
N LYS A 182 -4.17 -40.28 -11.42
CA LYS A 182 -3.39 -39.23 -10.75
C LYS A 182 -2.04 -39.08 -11.44
N VAL A 183 -1.60 -37.83 -11.59
CA VAL A 183 -0.29 -37.47 -12.14
C VAL A 183 0.67 -37.22 -10.99
N TYR A 184 1.81 -37.88 -11.03
CA TYR A 184 2.88 -37.77 -10.04
C TYR A 184 4.19 -37.35 -10.72
N SER A 185 5.02 -36.62 -9.99
CA SER A 185 6.43 -36.40 -10.32
C SER A 185 7.24 -36.70 -9.07
N LYS A 186 8.36 -37.40 -9.25
CA LYS A 186 9.34 -37.64 -8.18
C LYS A 186 10.49 -36.65 -8.31
N PHE A 187 11.00 -36.21 -7.18
CA PHE A 187 12.25 -35.46 -7.14
C PHE A 187 13.44 -36.40 -7.23
N PRO A 188 14.60 -35.93 -7.72
CA PRO A 188 15.82 -36.71 -7.69
C PRO A 188 16.27 -36.94 -6.24
N GLU A 189 16.76 -38.15 -5.94
CA GLU A 189 17.21 -38.52 -4.58
C GLU A 189 18.36 -37.62 -4.09
N ASN A 190 19.21 -37.17 -5.00
CA ASN A 190 20.34 -36.29 -4.72
C ASN A 190 19.98 -34.79 -4.76
N LEU A 191 18.69 -34.39 -4.78
CA LEU A 191 18.28 -32.98 -4.89
C LEU A 191 19.01 -32.06 -3.90
N LEU A 192 19.11 -32.51 -2.65
CA LEU A 192 19.74 -31.75 -1.56
C LEU A 192 21.26 -31.63 -1.70
N GLU A 193 21.88 -32.40 -2.59
CA GLU A 193 23.31 -32.37 -2.88
C GLU A 193 23.64 -31.47 -4.09
N GLN A 194 22.61 -31.08 -4.86
CA GLN A 194 22.80 -30.29 -6.07
C GLN A 194 23.14 -28.83 -5.74
N THR A 195 24.30 -28.37 -6.19
CA THR A 195 24.75 -26.98 -5.98
C THR A 195 23.76 -25.96 -6.53
N GLU A 196 23.14 -26.23 -7.69
CA GLU A 196 22.15 -25.34 -8.29
C GLU A 196 20.93 -25.14 -7.39
N PHE A 197 20.47 -26.21 -6.71
CA PHE A 197 19.35 -26.11 -5.77
C PHE A 197 19.70 -25.24 -4.57
N LEU A 198 20.90 -25.41 -3.99
CA LEU A 198 21.36 -24.55 -2.89
C LEU A 198 21.46 -23.07 -3.32
N LEU A 199 22.00 -22.80 -4.52
CA LEU A 199 22.08 -21.44 -5.06
C LEU A 199 20.69 -20.83 -5.25
N LEU A 200 19.72 -21.61 -5.73
CA LEU A 200 18.32 -21.18 -5.83
C LEU A 200 17.76 -20.82 -4.46
N LEU A 201 17.91 -21.69 -3.46
CA LEU A 201 17.41 -21.43 -2.10
C LEU A 201 17.99 -20.15 -1.49
N THR A 202 19.28 -19.88 -1.68
CA THR A 202 19.92 -18.64 -1.21
C THR A 202 19.32 -17.41 -1.87
N ARG A 203 19.05 -17.45 -3.19
CA ARG A 203 18.37 -16.35 -3.89
C ARG A 203 16.95 -16.13 -3.38
N LEU A 204 16.19 -17.21 -3.24
CA LEU A 204 14.80 -17.16 -2.74
C LEU A 204 14.73 -16.59 -1.32
N LYS A 205 15.66 -16.98 -0.45
CA LYS A 205 15.80 -16.42 0.89
C LYS A 205 16.10 -14.92 0.84
N SER A 206 17.14 -14.52 0.10
CA SER A 206 17.52 -13.11 -0.04
C SER A 206 16.37 -12.25 -0.55
N ARG A 207 15.66 -12.73 -1.59
CA ARG A 207 14.46 -12.07 -2.12
C ARG A 207 13.37 -11.91 -1.05
N ALA A 208 13.10 -12.97 -0.29
CA ALA A 208 12.10 -12.92 0.78
C ALA A 208 12.48 -11.90 1.86
N SER A 209 13.67 -12.00 2.43
CA SER A 209 14.12 -11.10 3.50
C SER A 209 14.17 -9.64 3.04
N ASN A 210 14.70 -9.37 1.84
CA ASN A 210 14.74 -8.00 1.30
C ASN A 210 13.34 -7.45 1.05
N SER A 211 12.41 -8.26 0.55
CA SER A 211 11.05 -7.83 0.29
C SER A 211 10.28 -7.57 1.59
N ILE A 212 10.43 -8.42 2.61
CA ILE A 212 9.85 -8.22 3.95
C ILE A 212 10.28 -6.87 4.51
N ASN A 213 11.58 -6.57 4.49
CA ASN A 213 12.10 -5.30 4.99
C ASN A 213 11.50 -4.07 4.29
N ILE A 214 11.16 -4.16 3.00
CA ILE A 214 10.50 -3.05 2.28
C ILE A 214 9.00 -3.00 2.59
N ILE A 215 8.34 -4.15 2.74
CA ILE A 215 6.93 -4.23 3.14
C ILE A 215 6.72 -3.66 4.53
N ASP A 216 7.57 -4.00 5.50
CA ASP A 216 7.47 -3.49 6.88
C ASP A 216 7.59 -1.96 6.90
N LYS A 217 8.61 -1.42 6.21
CA LYS A 217 8.76 0.04 6.04
C LYS A 217 7.57 0.66 5.33
N SER A 218 6.98 -0.02 4.36
CA SER A 218 5.80 0.48 3.63
C SER A 218 4.59 0.59 4.57
N ILE A 219 4.38 -0.41 5.42
CA ILE A 219 3.32 -0.43 6.42
C ILE A 219 3.54 0.70 7.44
N GLU A 220 4.76 0.88 7.95
CA GLU A 220 5.10 1.99 8.86
C GLU A 220 4.69 3.34 8.25
N LEU A 221 5.04 3.60 6.98
CA LEU A 221 4.66 4.85 6.31
C LEU A 221 3.16 5.01 6.09
N MET A 222 2.45 3.92 5.77
CA MET A 222 1.01 3.96 5.64
C MET A 222 0.34 4.28 6.97
N VAL A 223 0.82 3.71 8.07
CA VAL A 223 0.31 3.95 9.42
C VAL A 223 0.58 5.40 9.85
N GLU A 224 1.80 5.90 9.66
CA GLU A 224 2.16 7.30 9.96
C GLU A 224 1.22 8.28 9.22
N LEU A 225 1.07 8.12 7.90
CA LEU A 225 0.19 8.98 7.11
C LEU A 225 -1.28 8.86 7.53
N LYS A 226 -1.75 7.63 7.82
CA LYS A 226 -3.11 7.40 8.31
C LYS A 226 -3.36 8.12 9.63
N ASP A 227 -2.39 8.11 10.54
CA ASP A 227 -2.51 8.77 11.84
C ASP A 227 -2.53 10.30 11.70
N GLU A 228 -1.74 10.87 10.76
CA GLU A 228 -1.83 12.29 10.41
C GLU A 228 -3.21 12.66 9.85
N ILE A 229 -3.77 11.81 8.98
CA ILE A 229 -5.12 12.00 8.43
C ILE A 229 -6.18 11.95 9.55
N ASN A 230 -6.09 10.98 10.46
CA ASN A 230 -6.99 10.84 11.60
C ASN A 230 -6.96 12.06 12.52
N ALA A 231 -5.76 12.58 12.79
CA ALA A 231 -5.59 13.79 13.56
C ALA A 231 -6.23 15.01 12.87
N GLU A 232 -6.24 15.07 11.54
CA GLU A 232 -6.88 16.15 10.79
C GLU A 232 -8.41 16.01 10.72
N ILE A 233 -8.93 14.79 10.57
CA ILE A 233 -10.39 14.53 10.53
C ILE A 233 -11.06 14.86 11.86
N THR A 234 -10.35 14.65 12.98
CA THR A 234 -10.90 14.83 14.34
C THR A 234 -10.85 16.27 14.86
N LYS A 235 -10.24 17.21 14.12
CA LYS A 235 -10.27 18.66 14.42
C LYS A 235 -11.60 19.30 14.03
#